data_AF-A0A6J6X3X2-F1
#
_entry.id   AF-A0A6J6X3X2-F1
#
_cell.length_a   1.000
_cell.length_b   1.000
_cell.length_c   1.000
_cell.angle_alpha   90.00
_cell.angle_beta   90.00
_cell.angle_gamma   90.00
#
_symmetry.space_group_name_H-M   'P 1'
#
loop_
_entity.id
_entity.type
_entity.pdbx_description
1 polymer ?
#
loop_
_entity_poly.entity_id
_entity_poly.type
_entity_poly.pdbx_seq_one_letter_code
_entity_poly.pdbx_strand_id
1 'polypeptide(L)'
;MVNLLLIPEEYTLVLFEASRMRELVDEVILAINAPNDLNITLEIDEELAQPMTASYVDVDDGRIALWYSGGNFEDTKKARVLDEERARRELGVGILRGMDRLSPEFAGAPRDNELSDAQRLLWEVSADARCVRAGIPTREDRLRYVYRLACGFSDTADAAYEKAWSGGFTTWESIADAVANMVPTAETTSRGIRRDDLRKIRE
;
A
#
# COMPACT_ATOMS: atom_id res chain seq x y z
N MET A 1 17.73 7.63 -11.21
CA MET A 1 17.58 6.17 -11.01
C MET A 1 17.40 6.02 -9.51
N VAL A 2 16.28 5.43 -9.10
CA VAL A 2 15.91 5.32 -7.69
C VAL A 2 16.99 4.57 -6.90
N ASN A 3 17.24 4.96 -5.66
CA ASN A 3 18.16 4.24 -4.77
C ASN A 3 17.41 3.11 -4.04
N LEU A 4 17.23 2.00 -4.75
CA LEU A 4 16.46 0.83 -4.30
C LEU A 4 17.34 -0.22 -3.59
N LEU A 5 17.07 -0.41 -2.29
CA LEU A 5 17.49 -1.58 -1.53
C LEU A 5 16.37 -2.62 -1.59
N LEU A 6 16.61 -3.77 -2.23
CA LEU A 6 15.64 -4.86 -2.36
C LEU A 6 16.03 -6.01 -1.44
N ILE A 7 15.08 -6.48 -0.62
CA ILE A 7 15.29 -7.56 0.35
C ILE A 7 14.18 -8.60 0.16
N PRO A 8 14.49 -9.88 -0.09
CA PRO A 8 15.83 -10.42 -0.34
C PRO A 8 16.37 -10.00 -1.73
N GLU A 9 17.68 -10.11 -1.91
CA GLU A 9 18.31 -9.89 -3.24
C GLU A 9 18.08 -11.05 -4.21
N GLU A 10 17.74 -12.23 -3.69
CA GLU A 10 17.35 -13.43 -4.43
C GLU A 10 16.18 -14.12 -3.72
N TYR A 11 15.21 -14.62 -4.49
CA TYR A 11 14.04 -15.33 -3.96
C TYR A 11 14.29 -16.84 -3.95
N THR A 12 13.80 -17.52 -2.92
CA THR A 12 14.00 -18.96 -2.73
C THR A 12 12.69 -19.75 -2.58
N LEU A 13 11.61 -19.12 -2.10
CA LEU A 13 10.32 -19.76 -1.89
C LEU A 13 9.30 -19.39 -2.98
N VAL A 14 9.48 -18.23 -3.64
CA VAL A 14 8.66 -17.80 -4.77
C VAL A 14 9.42 -17.90 -6.10
N LEU A 15 8.71 -17.82 -7.23
CA LEU A 15 9.27 -17.85 -8.59
C LEU A 15 9.47 -16.45 -9.16
N PHE A 16 9.71 -15.47 -8.29
CA PHE A 16 9.95 -14.09 -8.69
C PHE A 16 11.41 -13.93 -9.12
N GLU A 17 11.69 -12.90 -9.91
CA GLU A 17 13.06 -12.51 -10.26
C GLU A 17 13.37 -11.13 -9.67
N ALA A 18 14.50 -10.99 -8.98
CA ALA A 18 14.89 -9.72 -8.37
C ALA A 18 15.13 -8.61 -9.41
N SER A 19 15.71 -8.97 -10.56
CA SER A 19 15.82 -8.09 -11.74
C SER A 19 14.46 -7.56 -12.16
N ARG A 20 13.48 -8.46 -12.32
CA ARG A 20 12.12 -8.08 -12.72
C ARG A 20 11.44 -7.18 -11.69
N MET A 21 11.63 -7.45 -10.39
CA MET A 21 11.07 -6.57 -9.35
C MET A 21 11.67 -5.16 -9.40
N ARG A 22 12.98 -5.03 -9.67
CA ARG A 22 13.61 -3.72 -9.87
C ARG A 22 13.05 -2.99 -11.08
N GLU A 23 12.89 -3.68 -12.20
CA GLU A 23 12.27 -3.13 -13.40
C GLU A 23 10.84 -2.64 -13.13
N LEU A 24 10.04 -3.40 -12.38
CA LEU A 24 8.68 -2.99 -12.00
C LEU A 24 8.68 -1.72 -11.13
N VAL A 25 9.63 -1.58 -10.20
CA VAL A 25 9.78 -0.33 -9.43
C VAL A 25 10.13 0.83 -10.36
N ASP A 26 11.07 0.66 -11.29
CA ASP A 26 11.43 1.70 -12.26
C ASP A 26 10.26 2.08 -13.18
N GLU A 27 9.51 1.10 -13.68
CA GLU A 27 8.29 1.29 -14.47
C GLU A 27 7.25 2.13 -13.69
N VAL A 28 7.05 1.81 -12.41
CA VAL A 28 6.09 2.53 -11.54
C VAL A 28 6.56 3.95 -11.26
N ILE A 29 7.84 4.15 -10.89
CA ILE A 29 8.44 5.48 -10.64
C ILE A 29 8.24 6.38 -11.86
N LEU A 30 8.50 5.85 -13.06
CA LEU A 30 8.27 6.56 -14.31
C LEU A 30 6.80 6.89 -14.53
N ALA A 31 5.91 5.90 -14.38
CA ALA A 31 4.48 6.06 -14.62
C ALA A 31 3.85 7.13 -13.72
N ILE A 32 4.16 7.12 -12.42
CA ILE A 32 3.62 8.09 -11.46
C ILE A 32 4.39 9.43 -11.46
N ASN A 33 5.40 9.56 -12.32
CA ASN A 33 6.28 10.73 -12.42
C ASN A 33 6.93 11.09 -11.06
N ALA A 34 7.41 10.08 -10.34
CA ALA A 34 8.08 10.26 -9.06
C ALA A 34 9.51 10.79 -9.24
N PRO A 35 10.08 11.49 -8.23
CA PRO A 35 11.47 11.90 -8.25
C PRO A 35 12.43 10.70 -8.43
N ASN A 36 13.42 10.89 -9.29
CA ASN A 36 14.37 9.85 -9.66
C ASN A 36 15.47 9.59 -8.61
N ASP A 37 15.46 10.34 -7.50
CA ASP A 37 16.41 10.30 -6.39
C ASP A 37 15.78 9.76 -5.09
N LEU A 38 14.56 9.20 -5.17
CA LEU A 38 13.92 8.55 -4.03
C LEU A 38 14.81 7.44 -3.45
N ASN A 39 14.87 7.37 -2.13
CA ASN A 39 15.51 6.30 -1.38
C ASN A 39 14.42 5.32 -0.94
N ILE A 40 14.46 4.09 -1.45
CA ILE A 40 13.43 3.08 -1.18
C ILE A 40 14.07 1.80 -0.68
N THR A 41 13.59 1.30 0.46
CA THR A 41 13.75 -0.11 0.83
C THR A 41 12.46 -0.84 0.48
N LEU A 42 12.59 -1.93 -0.29
CA LEU A 42 11.50 -2.86 -0.58
C LEU A 42 11.85 -4.21 0.06
N GLU A 43 11.16 -4.56 1.13
CA GLU A 43 11.22 -5.88 1.74
C GLU A 43 10.02 -6.72 1.30
N ILE A 44 10.29 -7.96 0.89
CA ILE A 44 9.30 -8.94 0.47
C ILE A 44 9.46 -10.19 1.34
N ASP A 45 8.47 -10.46 2.17
CA ASP A 45 8.44 -11.62 3.06
C ASP A 45 7.92 -12.86 2.33
N GLU A 46 8.85 -13.69 1.86
CA GLU A 46 8.55 -14.95 1.16
C GLU A 46 7.85 -16.00 2.04
N GLU A 47 7.91 -15.89 3.37
CA GLU A 47 7.24 -16.83 4.28
C GLU A 47 5.73 -16.58 4.36
N LEU A 48 5.29 -15.37 4.03
CA LEU A 48 3.89 -14.96 4.04
C LEU A 48 3.32 -14.98 2.61
N ALA A 49 3.10 -16.20 2.13
CA ALA A 49 2.51 -16.49 0.83
C ALA A 49 0.97 -16.39 0.84
N GLN A 50 0.36 -16.49 -0.35
CA GLN A 50 -1.10 -16.58 -0.51
C GLN A 50 -1.71 -17.67 0.41
N PRO A 51 -2.89 -17.42 1.01
CA PRO A 51 -3.78 -16.27 0.80
C PRO A 51 -3.49 -15.06 1.69
N MET A 52 -2.39 -15.06 2.44
CA MET A 52 -2.09 -13.98 3.39
C MET A 52 -1.45 -12.80 2.67
N THR A 53 -2.15 -11.66 2.69
CA THR A 53 -1.66 -10.38 2.15
C THR A 53 -1.55 -9.37 3.27
N ALA A 54 -0.40 -8.70 3.36
CA ALA A 54 -0.18 -7.60 4.28
C ALA A 54 0.91 -6.68 3.70
N SER A 55 0.78 -5.40 3.95
CA SER A 55 1.76 -4.40 3.53
C SER A 55 1.91 -3.32 4.59
N TYR A 56 3.09 -2.70 4.62
CA TYR A 56 3.38 -1.51 5.42
C TYR A 56 4.15 -0.51 4.59
N VAL A 57 3.83 0.76 4.83
CA VAL A 57 4.49 1.90 4.21
C VAL A 57 4.83 2.91 5.28
N ASP A 58 6.12 3.08 5.55
CA ASP A 58 6.65 4.08 6.46
C ASP A 58 7.82 4.85 5.82
N VAL A 59 8.35 5.82 6.55
CA VAL A 59 9.60 6.51 6.21
C VAL A 59 10.51 6.48 7.43
N ASP A 60 11.74 6.04 7.23
CA ASP A 60 12.79 6.01 8.25
C ASP A 60 14.00 6.77 7.72
N ASP A 61 14.46 7.79 8.44
CA ASP A 61 15.61 8.63 8.07
C ASP A 61 15.58 9.15 6.60
N GLY A 62 14.40 9.55 6.13
CA GLY A 62 14.19 10.06 4.77
C GLY A 62 14.17 8.99 3.67
N ARG A 63 14.16 7.71 4.04
CA ARG A 63 14.02 6.56 3.14
C ARG A 63 12.63 5.95 3.28
N ILE A 64 11.95 5.75 2.16
CA ILE A 64 10.66 5.05 2.10
C ILE A 64 10.92 3.58 2.43
N ALA A 65 10.26 3.07 3.46
CA ALA A 65 10.30 1.67 3.87
C ALA A 65 8.99 0.99 3.42
N LEU A 66 9.09 0.15 2.40
CA LEU A 66 8.01 -0.68 1.90
C LEU A 66 8.23 -2.10 2.37
N TRP A 67 7.24 -2.68 3.03
CA TRP A 67 7.21 -4.10 3.35
C TRP A 67 5.96 -4.72 2.75
N TYR A 68 6.11 -5.88 2.13
CA TYR A 68 5.02 -6.66 1.57
C TYR A 68 5.17 -8.12 1.94
N SER A 69 4.05 -8.80 2.19
CA SER A 69 4.03 -10.26 2.12
C SER A 69 4.25 -10.69 0.66
N GLY A 70 4.91 -11.85 0.45
CA GLY A 70 5.04 -12.43 -0.90
C GLY A 70 3.67 -12.62 -1.56
N GLY A 71 2.64 -12.94 -0.76
CA GLY A 71 1.27 -13.05 -1.19
C GLY A 71 0.71 -11.79 -1.86
N ASN A 72 1.18 -10.58 -1.54
CA ASN A 72 0.73 -9.35 -2.22
C ASN A 72 1.06 -9.36 -3.72
N PHE A 73 2.11 -10.08 -4.13
CA PHE A 73 2.59 -10.11 -5.51
C PHE A 73 2.26 -11.40 -6.27
N GLU A 74 1.76 -12.44 -5.59
CA GLU A 74 1.45 -13.71 -6.24
C GLU A 74 0.16 -13.69 -7.09
N ASP A 75 0.20 -14.41 -8.21
CA ASP A 75 -0.97 -14.75 -9.02
C ASP A 75 -1.89 -15.68 -8.22
N THR A 76 -3.12 -15.21 -7.99
CA THR A 76 -4.18 -15.96 -7.29
C THR A 76 -4.57 -17.29 -7.95
N LYS A 77 -4.24 -17.48 -9.23
CA LYS A 77 -4.47 -18.72 -9.97
C LYS A 77 -3.24 -19.62 -10.03
N LYS A 78 -2.06 -19.09 -9.74
CA LYS A 78 -0.77 -19.76 -9.84
C LYS A 78 0.13 -19.34 -8.68
N ALA A 79 0.04 -20.10 -7.59
CA ALA A 79 0.85 -19.87 -6.40
C ALA A 79 2.34 -19.70 -6.77
N ARG A 80 3.02 -18.80 -6.06
CA ARG A 80 4.43 -18.42 -6.22
C ARG A 80 4.81 -17.70 -7.51
N VAL A 81 3.90 -17.56 -8.48
CA VAL A 81 4.16 -16.85 -9.73
C VAL A 81 3.82 -15.37 -9.57
N LEU A 82 4.66 -14.49 -10.11
CA LEU A 82 4.45 -13.04 -10.04
C LEU A 82 3.24 -12.60 -10.87
N ASP A 83 2.31 -11.89 -10.26
CA ASP A 83 1.23 -11.14 -10.92
C ASP A 83 1.72 -9.71 -11.13
N GLU A 84 2.31 -9.42 -12.29
CA GLU A 84 2.95 -8.12 -12.52
C GLU A 84 1.97 -6.95 -12.53
N GLU A 85 0.71 -7.16 -12.96
CA GLU A 85 -0.30 -6.10 -12.96
C GLU A 85 -0.60 -5.69 -11.51
N ARG A 86 -0.79 -6.70 -10.64
CA ARG A 86 -0.95 -6.47 -9.20
C ARG A 86 0.29 -5.83 -8.60
N ALA A 87 1.48 -6.33 -8.93
CA ALA A 87 2.72 -5.79 -8.40
C ALA A 87 2.89 -4.31 -8.73
N ARG A 88 2.60 -3.87 -9.97
CA ARG A 88 2.61 -2.44 -10.32
C ARG A 88 1.65 -1.63 -9.48
N ARG A 89 0.43 -2.13 -9.25
CA ARG A 89 -0.59 -1.46 -8.43
C ARG A 89 -0.15 -1.32 -6.97
N GLU A 90 0.28 -2.43 -6.35
CA GLU A 90 0.77 -2.44 -4.96
C GLU A 90 1.98 -1.51 -4.80
N LEU A 91 3.00 -1.65 -5.65
CA LEU A 91 4.18 -0.78 -5.63
C LEU A 91 3.80 0.69 -5.83
N GLY A 92 2.92 1.00 -6.78
CA GLY A 92 2.45 2.36 -7.02
C GLY A 92 1.78 2.97 -5.80
N VAL A 93 0.85 2.23 -5.18
CA VAL A 93 0.18 2.67 -3.94
C VAL A 93 1.20 2.88 -2.84
N GLY A 94 2.12 1.94 -2.63
CA GLY A 94 3.13 2.03 -1.58
C GLY A 94 4.08 3.22 -1.78
N ILE A 95 4.60 3.41 -2.99
CA ILE A 95 5.51 4.51 -3.31
C ILE A 95 4.81 5.86 -3.14
N LEU A 96 3.56 6.00 -3.60
CA LEU A 96 2.81 7.25 -3.45
C LEU A 96 2.53 7.58 -1.98
N ARG A 97 2.13 6.59 -1.16
CA ARG A 97 1.96 6.78 0.29
C ARG A 97 3.29 7.11 0.97
N GLY A 98 4.39 6.50 0.54
CA GLY A 98 5.73 6.83 1.02
C GLY A 98 6.16 8.26 0.66
N MET A 99 5.86 8.71 -0.56
CA MET A 99 6.08 10.09 -0.99
C MET A 99 5.24 11.08 -0.19
N ASP A 100 3.97 10.76 0.04
CA ASP A 100 3.09 11.58 0.88
C ASP A 100 3.72 11.74 2.28
N ARG A 101 4.19 10.65 2.90
CA ARG A 101 4.89 10.68 4.21
C ARG A 101 6.19 11.50 4.24
N LEU A 102 6.87 11.65 3.11
CA LEU A 102 8.04 12.54 2.99
C LEU A 102 7.64 14.03 2.93
N SER A 103 6.38 14.31 2.63
CA SER A 103 5.86 15.67 2.44
C SER A 103 5.49 16.33 3.77
N PRO A 104 5.71 17.66 3.93
CA PRO A 104 5.26 18.40 5.12
C PRO A 104 3.77 18.26 5.42
N GLU A 105 2.93 18.11 4.39
CA GLU A 105 1.47 17.96 4.46
C GLU A 105 1.02 16.66 5.15
N PHE A 106 1.92 15.70 5.35
CA PHE A 106 1.66 14.46 6.07
C PHE A 106 2.60 14.25 7.27
N ALA A 107 3.31 15.29 7.72
CA ALA A 107 4.24 15.19 8.85
C ALA A 107 3.57 14.70 10.15
N GLY A 108 2.25 14.90 10.31
CA GLY A 108 1.46 14.42 11.45
C GLY A 108 0.90 13.00 11.31
N ALA A 109 1.18 12.29 10.20
CA ALA A 109 0.64 10.95 9.97
C ALA A 109 1.28 9.92 10.94
N PRO A 110 0.49 9.12 11.67
CA PRO A 110 1.00 8.03 12.51
C PRO A 110 1.78 6.99 11.70
N ARG A 111 2.53 6.14 12.41
CA ARG A 111 3.15 4.97 11.78
C ARG A 111 2.07 4.08 11.19
N ASP A 112 2.42 3.35 10.13
CA ASP A 112 1.43 2.59 9.37
C ASP A 112 0.65 1.55 10.20
N ASN A 113 1.31 0.96 11.20
CA ASN A 113 0.71 0.02 12.16
C ASN A 113 -0.16 0.67 13.25
N GLU A 114 -0.15 2.00 13.35
CA GLU A 114 -0.98 2.79 14.27
C GLU A 114 -2.23 3.35 13.58
N LEU A 115 -2.30 3.27 12.25
CA LEU A 115 -3.47 3.68 11.48
C LEU A 115 -4.65 2.76 11.77
N SER A 116 -5.85 3.33 11.87
CA SER A 116 -7.06 2.53 11.77
C SER A 116 -7.22 1.99 10.34
N ASP A 117 -7.97 0.89 10.18
CA ASP A 117 -8.24 0.33 8.85
C ASP A 117 -8.89 1.36 7.91
N ALA A 118 -9.80 2.20 8.45
CA ALA A 118 -10.46 3.26 7.68
C ALA A 118 -9.48 4.35 7.25
N GLN A 119 -8.55 4.77 8.11
CA GLN A 119 -7.49 5.73 7.75
C GLN A 119 -6.58 5.18 6.66
N ARG A 120 -6.11 3.93 6.83
CA ARG A 120 -5.26 3.27 5.83
C ARG A 120 -5.99 3.15 4.49
N LEU A 121 -7.22 2.65 4.48
CA LEU A 121 -7.99 2.44 3.26
C LEU A 121 -8.33 3.75 2.54
N LEU A 122 -8.69 4.82 3.25
CA LEU A 122 -8.97 6.11 2.60
C LEU A 122 -7.71 6.70 1.95
N TRP A 123 -6.55 6.53 2.57
CA TRP A 123 -5.26 6.91 1.98
C TRP A 123 -4.91 6.03 0.77
N GLU A 124 -5.13 4.72 0.86
CA GLU A 124 -4.97 3.79 -0.27
C GLU A 124 -5.88 4.16 -1.44
N VAL A 125 -7.15 4.50 -1.21
CA VAL A 125 -8.06 4.96 -2.27
C VAL A 125 -7.51 6.20 -2.98
N SER A 126 -6.97 7.15 -2.22
CA SER A 126 -6.36 8.36 -2.78
C SER A 126 -5.11 8.03 -3.63
N ALA A 127 -4.31 7.05 -3.20
CA ALA A 127 -3.12 6.58 -3.92
C ALA A 127 -3.48 5.75 -5.16
N ASP A 128 -4.44 4.83 -5.08
CA ASP A 128 -4.94 4.06 -6.23
C ASP A 128 -5.48 4.96 -7.32
N ALA A 129 -6.23 6.00 -6.95
CA ALA A 129 -6.75 6.94 -7.94
C ALA A 129 -5.63 7.68 -8.69
N ARG A 130 -4.51 7.98 -8.00
CA ARG A 130 -3.30 8.54 -8.62
C ARG A 130 -2.62 7.50 -9.53
N CYS A 131 -2.55 6.23 -9.14
CA CYS A 131 -2.09 5.13 -9.99
C CYS A 131 -2.92 5.01 -11.27
N VAL A 132 -4.25 5.06 -11.18
CA VAL A 132 -5.15 5.01 -12.35
C VAL A 132 -4.91 6.19 -13.28
N ARG A 133 -4.79 7.40 -12.74
CA ARG A 133 -4.44 8.60 -13.53
C ARG A 133 -3.08 8.49 -14.21
N ALA A 134 -2.15 7.74 -13.61
CA ALA A 134 -0.83 7.42 -14.15
C ALA A 134 -0.83 6.22 -15.12
N GLY A 135 -2.00 5.62 -15.41
CA GLY A 135 -2.12 4.48 -16.32
C GLY A 135 -1.85 3.11 -15.70
N ILE A 136 -1.70 3.02 -14.38
CA ILE A 136 -1.61 1.75 -13.65
C ILE A 136 -3.04 1.30 -13.29
N PRO A 137 -3.55 0.21 -13.89
CA PRO A 137 -4.93 -0.20 -13.67
C PRO A 137 -5.16 -0.71 -12.23
N THR A 138 -6.39 -0.59 -11.76
CA THR A 138 -6.85 -1.16 -10.50
C THR A 138 -8.26 -1.72 -10.64
N ARG A 139 -8.73 -2.44 -9.63
CA ARG A 139 -10.10 -2.96 -9.55
C ARG A 139 -10.94 -2.04 -8.66
N GLU A 140 -11.34 -0.89 -9.18
CA GLU A 140 -12.05 0.15 -8.42
C GLU A 140 -13.29 -0.39 -7.69
N ASP A 141 -14.14 -1.19 -8.36
CA ASP A 141 -15.34 -1.76 -7.73
C ASP A 141 -15.00 -2.63 -6.51
N ARG A 142 -13.91 -3.40 -6.59
CA ARG A 142 -13.42 -4.22 -5.47
C ARG A 142 -12.87 -3.33 -4.35
N LEU A 143 -12.10 -2.31 -4.70
CA LEU A 143 -11.54 -1.36 -3.74
C LEU A 143 -12.65 -0.62 -2.98
N ARG A 144 -13.67 -0.13 -3.71
CA ARG A 144 -14.87 0.51 -3.15
C ARG A 144 -15.62 -0.42 -2.18
N TYR A 145 -15.77 -1.70 -2.54
CA TYR A 145 -16.37 -2.69 -1.65
C TYR A 145 -15.55 -2.90 -0.38
N VAL A 146 -14.23 -3.10 -0.48
CA VAL A 146 -13.34 -3.28 0.68
C VAL A 146 -13.36 -2.04 1.57
N TYR A 147 -13.33 -0.84 0.99
CA TYR A 147 -13.45 0.40 1.72
C TYR A 147 -14.77 0.49 2.52
N ARG A 148 -15.91 0.12 1.90
CA ARG A 148 -17.21 0.08 2.59
C ARG A 148 -17.28 -0.93 3.73
N LEU A 149 -16.55 -2.05 3.64
CA LEU A 149 -16.48 -3.00 4.76
C LEU A 149 -15.84 -2.38 6.00
N ALA A 150 -14.82 -1.55 5.83
CA ALA A 150 -14.11 -0.89 6.93
C ALA A 150 -14.78 0.41 7.40
N CYS A 151 -15.31 1.21 6.47
CA CYS A 151 -15.81 2.57 6.74
C CYS A 151 -17.33 2.66 6.84
N GLY A 152 -18.02 1.57 6.51
CA GLY A 152 -19.47 1.46 6.51
C GLY A 152 -20.13 1.63 5.15
N PHE A 153 -21.31 1.02 5.01
CA PHE A 153 -22.20 1.19 3.86
C PHE A 153 -23.11 2.40 4.10
N SER A 154 -22.55 3.61 3.92
CA SER A 154 -23.25 4.87 4.16
C SER A 154 -22.92 5.93 3.12
N ASP A 155 -23.82 6.90 2.93
CA ASP A 155 -23.59 8.05 2.04
C ASP A 155 -22.35 8.86 2.44
N THR A 156 -22.07 8.96 3.75
CA THR A 156 -20.87 9.64 4.27
C THR A 156 -19.59 8.93 3.84
N ALA A 157 -19.55 7.59 3.96
CA ALA A 157 -18.41 6.80 3.52
C ALA A 157 -18.21 6.92 1.99
N ASP A 158 -19.29 6.81 1.23
CA ASP A 158 -19.27 6.92 -0.23
C ASP A 158 -18.82 8.31 -0.70
N ALA A 159 -19.31 9.38 -0.07
CA ALA A 159 -18.87 10.74 -0.39
C ALA A 159 -17.36 10.95 -0.14
N ALA A 160 -16.83 10.37 0.94
CA ALA A 160 -15.39 10.41 1.19
C ALA A 160 -14.59 9.57 0.20
N TYR A 161 -15.11 8.41 -0.23
CA TYR A 161 -14.49 7.62 -1.29
C TYR A 161 -14.38 8.43 -2.58
N GLU A 162 -15.48 9.04 -3.04
CA GLU A 162 -15.51 9.83 -4.27
C GLU A 162 -14.58 11.07 -4.17
N LYS A 163 -14.50 11.68 -2.97
CA LYS A 163 -13.55 12.76 -2.70
C LYS A 163 -12.09 12.27 -2.78
N ALA A 164 -11.76 11.14 -2.18
CA ALA A 164 -10.43 10.54 -2.29
C ALA A 164 -10.07 10.20 -3.73
N TRP A 165 -11.02 9.56 -4.45
CA TRP A 165 -10.85 9.15 -5.83
C TRP A 165 -10.60 10.34 -6.77
N SER A 166 -11.33 11.44 -6.56
CA SER A 166 -11.15 12.69 -7.32
C SER A 166 -9.91 13.50 -6.92
N GLY A 167 -9.13 13.07 -5.91
CA GLY A 167 -7.91 13.75 -5.47
C GLY A 167 -8.14 14.86 -4.44
N GLY A 168 -9.26 14.83 -3.72
CA GLY A 168 -9.67 15.87 -2.78
C GLY A 168 -9.03 15.84 -1.39
N PHE A 169 -8.14 14.88 -1.10
CA PHE A 169 -7.36 14.81 0.14
C PHE A 169 -5.88 15.03 -0.17
N THR A 170 -5.32 16.14 0.34
CA THR A 170 -3.94 16.56 0.08
C THR A 170 -3.09 16.67 1.35
N THR A 171 -3.69 16.45 2.53
CA THR A 171 -2.99 16.47 3.82
C THR A 171 -3.44 15.29 4.68
N TRP A 172 -2.62 14.90 5.64
CA TRP A 172 -2.99 13.88 6.62
C TRP A 172 -4.25 14.26 7.42
N GLU A 173 -4.35 15.51 7.88
CA GLU A 173 -5.48 15.99 8.68
C GLU A 173 -6.79 15.84 7.90
N SER A 174 -6.78 16.12 6.61
CA SER A 174 -7.98 15.98 5.77
C SER A 174 -8.49 14.54 5.67
N ILE A 175 -7.59 13.55 5.72
CA ILE A 175 -7.93 12.12 5.78
C ILE A 175 -8.46 11.77 7.17
N ALA A 176 -7.74 12.20 8.22
CA ALA A 176 -8.12 11.92 9.61
C ALA A 176 -9.52 12.48 9.95
N ASP A 177 -9.79 13.72 9.56
CA ASP A 177 -11.09 14.38 9.76
C ASP A 177 -12.22 13.67 8.99
N ALA A 178 -11.95 13.22 7.76
CA ALA A 178 -12.94 12.49 6.99
C ALA A 178 -13.34 11.18 7.70
N VAL A 179 -12.35 10.43 8.19
CA VAL A 179 -12.58 9.15 8.88
C VAL A 179 -13.25 9.34 10.24
N ALA A 180 -12.94 10.41 10.98
CA ALA A 180 -13.56 10.68 12.27
C ALA A 180 -15.10 10.81 12.21
N ASN A 181 -15.65 11.14 11.05
CA ASN A 181 -17.08 11.27 10.80
C ASN A 181 -17.74 9.97 10.27
N MET A 182 -16.96 8.90 10.08
CA MET A 182 -17.46 7.62 9.60
C MET A 182 -17.83 6.71 10.76
N VAL A 183 -18.84 5.86 10.55
CA VAL A 183 -19.24 4.83 11.50
C VAL A 183 -18.78 3.48 10.96
N PRO A 184 -17.76 2.84 11.56
CA PRO A 184 -17.29 1.53 11.12
C PRO A 184 -18.44 0.51 11.21
N THR A 185 -18.62 -0.30 10.16
CA THR A 185 -19.65 -1.36 10.15
C THR A 185 -19.26 -2.61 10.92
N ALA A 186 -17.99 -2.76 11.25
CA ALA A 186 -17.49 -3.82 12.11
C ALA A 186 -16.29 -3.29 12.92
N GLU A 187 -16.12 -3.75 14.16
CA GLU A 187 -14.81 -3.75 14.79
C GLU A 187 -13.94 -4.76 14.03
N THR A 188 -13.35 -4.36 12.91
CA THR A 188 -12.30 -5.18 12.28
C THR A 188 -11.10 -5.17 13.20
N THR A 189 -10.99 -6.23 14.00
CA THR A 189 -9.85 -6.52 14.87
C THR A 189 -8.67 -7.12 14.09
N SER A 190 -8.71 -7.15 12.75
CA SER A 190 -7.55 -7.52 11.96
C SER A 190 -6.60 -6.33 11.86
N ARG A 191 -5.79 -6.13 12.90
CA ARG A 191 -4.54 -5.40 12.71
C ARG A 191 -3.78 -6.10 11.59
N GLY A 192 -3.24 -5.33 10.65
CA GLY A 192 -2.15 -5.85 9.83
C GLY A 192 -1.14 -6.47 10.79
N ILE A 193 -0.64 -7.66 10.48
CA ILE A 193 0.35 -8.32 11.34
C ILE A 193 1.72 -8.06 10.71
N ARG A 194 2.60 -7.30 11.36
CA ARG A 194 4.01 -7.18 10.92
C ARG A 194 4.69 -8.53 11.10
N ARG A 195 5.76 -8.78 10.35
CA ARG A 195 6.65 -9.93 10.60
C ARG A 195 7.09 -10.01 12.07
N ASP A 196 7.34 -8.87 12.72
CA ASP A 196 7.69 -8.81 14.14
C ASP A 196 6.52 -9.16 15.08
N ASP A 197 5.29 -8.88 14.68
CA ASP A 197 4.08 -9.30 15.41
C ASP A 197 3.81 -10.80 15.21
N LEU A 198 4.14 -11.35 14.04
CA LEU A 198 4.10 -12.80 13.77
C LEU A 198 5.20 -13.58 14.49
N ARG A 199 6.41 -12.99 14.63
CA ARG A 199 7.51 -13.61 15.37
C ARG A 199 7.17 -13.79 16.85
N LYS A 200 6.52 -12.82 17.47
CA LYS A 200 6.02 -12.92 18.87
C LYS A 200 4.94 -13.97 19.07
N ILE A 201 4.26 -14.42 18.01
CA ILE A 201 3.22 -15.48 18.06
C ILE A 201 3.86 -16.88 17.95
N ARG A 202 5.11 -16.99 17.46
CA ARG A 202 5.84 -18.26 17.27
C ARG A 202 6.79 -18.62 18.42
N GLU A 203 6.92 -17.77 19.43
CA GLU A 203 7.63 -18.03 20.71
C GLU A 203 6.65 -18.39 21.83
#